data_AF-A0A6I5C8E5-F1
#
_entry.id   AF-A0A6I5C8E5-F1
#
_cell.length_a   1.000
_cell.length_b   1.000
_cell.length_c   1.000
_cell.angle_alpha   90.00
_cell.angle_beta   90.00
_cell.angle_gamma   90.00
#
_symmetry.space_group_name_H-M   'P 1'
#
loop_
_entity.id
_entity.type
_entity.pdbx_description
1 polymer ?
#
loop_
_entity_poly.entity_id
_entity_poly.type
_entity_poly.pdbx_seq_one_letter_code
_entity_poly.pdbx_strand_id
1 'polypeptide(L)'
;LLHLLGAAPLLAAVVTAAVPAVLTRGLHLDGLADTADGLGSGKPAADALRIMKQSDIGPFGVITLLFVLLAQVAALTQAYADSWARGAL
;
A
#
# COMPACT_ATOMS: atom_id res chain seq x y z
N LEU A 1 -3.36 18.35 -7.37
CA LEU A 1 -2.88 19.47 -6.52
C LEU A 1 -1.35 19.44 -6.37
N LEU A 2 -0.75 18.42 -5.74
CA LEU A 2 0.72 18.36 -5.57
C LEU A 2 1.51 18.44 -6.89
N HIS A 3 1.11 17.68 -7.91
CA HIS A 3 1.76 17.75 -9.21
C HIS A 3 1.57 19.11 -9.90
N LEU A 4 0.39 19.74 -9.72
CA LEU A 4 0.10 21.09 -10.22
C LEU A 4 0.91 22.17 -9.48
N LEU A 5 1.39 21.87 -8.27
CA LEU A 5 2.28 22.73 -7.48
C LEU A 5 3.77 22.48 -7.80
N GLY A 6 4.09 21.73 -8.86
CA GLY A 6 5.46 21.48 -9.32
C GLY A 6 6.17 20.31 -8.62
N ALA A 7 5.47 19.50 -7.82
CA ALA A 7 6.07 18.31 -7.21
C ALA A 7 6.43 17.26 -8.27
N ALA A 8 7.60 16.63 -8.10
CA ALA A 8 8.03 15.50 -8.93
C ALA A 8 6.98 14.36 -8.89
N PRO A 9 6.72 13.64 -10.00
CA PRO A 9 5.71 12.59 -10.08
C PRO A 9 5.82 11.54 -8.96
N LEU A 10 7.04 11.15 -8.61
CA LEU A 10 7.29 10.18 -7.53
C LEU A 10 6.83 10.70 -6.16
N LEU A 11 7.12 11.97 -5.84
CA LEU A 11 6.69 12.56 -4.57
C LEU A 11 5.17 12.66 -4.50
N ALA A 12 4.53 13.07 -5.60
CA ALA A 12 3.07 13.09 -5.69
C ALA A 12 2.47 11.68 -5.51
N ALA A 13 3.07 10.66 -6.11
CA ALA A 13 2.66 9.27 -5.97
C ALA A 13 2.75 8.76 -4.52
N VAL A 14 3.88 9.00 -3.84
CA VAL A 14 4.07 8.61 -2.44
C VAL A 14 3.05 9.28 -1.54
N VAL A 15 2.83 10.59 -1.70
CA VAL A 15 1.84 11.30 -0.87
C VAL A 15 0.43 10.80 -1.15
N THR A 16 0.06 10.59 -2.42
CA THR A 16 -1.24 10.03 -2.79
C THR A 16 -1.46 8.64 -2.18
N ALA A 17 -0.45 7.76 -2.20
CA ALA A 17 -0.52 6.45 -1.55
C ALA A 17 -0.62 6.55 -0.01
N ALA A 18 -0.01 7.57 0.61
CA ALA A 18 -0.08 7.81 2.05
C ALA A 18 -1.43 8.35 2.53
N VAL A 19 -2.19 9.07 1.68
CA VAL A 19 -3.51 9.63 2.03
C VAL A 19 -4.47 8.58 2.61
N PRO A 20 -4.78 7.45 1.93
CA PRO A 20 -5.67 6.44 2.49
C PRO A 20 -5.10 5.79 3.75
N ALA A 21 -3.78 5.62 3.86
CA ALA A 21 -3.15 5.10 5.06
C ALA A 21 -3.39 6.03 6.27
N VAL A 22 -3.21 7.36 6.10
CA VAL A 22 -3.47 8.33 7.16
C VAL A 22 -4.96 8.43 7.49
N LEU A 23 -5.83 8.49 6.48
CA LEU A 23 -7.29 8.59 6.68
C LEU A 23 -7.85 7.38 7.42
N THR A 24 -7.27 6.20 7.22
CA THR A 24 -7.65 4.97 7.92
C THR A 24 -6.86 4.74 9.21
N ARG A 25 -5.94 5.66 9.58
CA ARG A 25 -4.99 5.49 10.68
C ARG A 25 -4.17 4.19 10.59
N GLY A 26 -3.90 3.74 9.37
CA GLY A 26 -3.17 2.51 9.08
C GLY A 26 -4.05 1.26 8.96
N LEU A 27 -5.35 1.31 9.32
CA LEU A 27 -6.23 0.13 9.41
C LEU A 27 -6.23 -0.73 8.14
N HIS A 28 -6.19 -0.12 6.96
CA HIS A 28 -6.20 -0.88 5.71
C HIS A 28 -4.87 -1.63 5.46
N LEU A 29 -3.74 -0.99 5.80
CA LEU A 29 -2.43 -1.60 5.65
C LEU A 29 -2.18 -2.66 6.73
N ASP A 30 -2.64 -2.39 7.95
CA ASP A 30 -2.61 -3.31 9.09
C ASP A 30 -3.39 -4.59 8.77
N GLY A 31 -4.67 -4.47 8.39
CA GLY A 31 -5.49 -5.62 8.01
C GLY A 31 -4.95 -6.39 6.80
N LEU A 32 -4.27 -5.72 5.86
CA LEU A 32 -3.57 -6.38 4.75
C LEU A 32 -2.37 -7.20 5.24
N ALA A 33 -1.55 -6.64 6.14
CA ALA A 33 -0.42 -7.32 6.74
C ALA A 33 -0.86 -8.53 7.58
N ASP A 34 -1.85 -8.34 8.47
CA ASP A 34 -2.43 -9.39 9.30
C ASP A 34 -2.97 -10.53 8.43
N THR A 35 -3.72 -10.17 7.37
CA THR A 35 -4.28 -11.16 6.46
C THR A 35 -3.17 -11.97 5.79
N ALA A 36 -2.12 -11.31 5.33
CA ALA A 36 -0.97 -11.98 4.71
C ALA A 36 -0.22 -12.89 5.69
N ASP A 37 -0.02 -12.46 6.94
CA ASP A 37 0.65 -13.26 7.95
C ASP A 37 -0.20 -14.45 8.41
N GLY A 38 -1.50 -14.25 8.61
CA GLY A 38 -2.42 -15.33 8.97
C GLY A 38 -2.51 -16.39 7.86
N LEU A 39 -2.73 -15.97 6.60
CA LEU A 39 -2.82 -16.89 5.45
C LEU A 39 -1.47 -17.52 5.09
N GLY A 40 -0.38 -16.74 5.16
CA GLY A 40 0.98 -17.19 4.86
C GLY A 40 1.55 -18.15 5.90
N SER A 41 0.99 -18.16 7.12
CA SER A 41 1.45 -19.04 8.20
C SER A 41 1.25 -20.55 7.94
N GLY A 42 0.34 -20.91 7.01
CA GLY A 42 -0.01 -22.30 6.72
C GLY A 42 -0.66 -23.07 7.89
N LYS A 43 -1.07 -22.36 8.96
CA LYS A 43 -1.67 -22.97 10.15
C LYS A 43 -3.17 -23.21 9.98
N PRO A 44 -3.77 -24.11 10.80
CA PRO A 44 -5.22 -24.24 10.87
C PRO A 44 -5.91 -22.90 11.17
N ALA A 45 -7.16 -22.75 10.73
CA ALA A 45 -7.88 -21.47 10.79
C ALA A 45 -7.87 -20.79 12.17
N ALA A 46 -8.01 -21.56 13.26
CA ALA A 46 -7.99 -21.01 14.62
C ALA A 46 -6.65 -20.36 14.98
N ASP A 47 -5.53 -20.95 14.54
CA ASP A 47 -4.19 -20.42 14.77
C ASP A 47 -3.84 -19.26 13.83
N ALA A 48 -4.28 -19.32 12.57
CA ALA A 48 -4.14 -18.21 11.63
C ALA A 48 -4.88 -16.96 12.14
N LEU A 49 -6.11 -17.13 12.65
CA LEU A 49 -6.89 -16.06 13.27
C LEU A 49 -6.24 -15.54 14.57
N ARG A 50 -5.51 -16.39 15.29
CA ARG A 50 -4.74 -15.96 16.45
C ARG A 50 -3.57 -15.07 16.02
N ILE A 51 -2.86 -15.44 14.95
CA ILE A 51 -1.76 -14.64 14.35
C ILE A 51 -2.28 -13.26 13.92
N MET A 52 -3.39 -13.20 13.18
CA MET A 52 -4.03 -11.95 12.75
C MET A 52 -4.46 -11.01 13.88
N LYS A 53 -4.52 -11.49 15.13
CA LYS A 53 -4.91 -10.69 16.31
C LYS A 53 -3.71 -10.25 17.14
N GLN A 54 -2.53 -10.76 16.84
CA GLN A 54 -1.32 -10.31 17.49
C GLN A 54 -0.92 -8.94 16.92
N SER A 55 -0.25 -8.12 17.72
CA SER A 55 0.15 -6.78 17.28
C SER A 55 1.49 -6.75 16.53
N ASP A 56 2.18 -7.89 16.43
CA ASP A 56 3.44 -8.02 15.69
C ASP A 56 3.18 -8.28 14.21
N ILE A 57 3.98 -7.63 13.37
CA ILE A 57 4.00 -7.91 11.93
C ILE A 57 4.96 -9.06 11.63
N GLY A 58 4.50 -10.03 10.85
CA GLY A 58 5.29 -11.16 10.39
C GLY A 58 5.95 -10.93 9.03
N PRO A 59 6.76 -11.89 8.56
CA PRO A 59 7.47 -11.77 7.29
C PRO A 59 6.55 -11.65 6.06
N PHE A 60 5.39 -12.31 6.07
CA PHE A 60 4.46 -12.26 4.94
C PHE A 60 3.74 -10.93 4.87
N GLY A 61 3.40 -10.34 6.02
CA GLY A 61 2.88 -8.99 6.13
C GLY A 61 3.86 -7.96 5.56
N VAL A 62 5.14 -8.03 5.98
CA VAL A 62 6.19 -7.15 5.46
C VAL A 62 6.34 -7.27 3.94
N ILE A 63 6.49 -8.50 3.41
CA ILE A 63 6.68 -8.73 1.98
C ILE A 63 5.47 -8.24 1.18
N THR A 64 4.25 -8.51 1.66
CA THR A 64 3.00 -8.07 1.03
C THR A 64 2.93 -6.54 0.96
N LEU A 65 3.16 -5.86 2.09
CA LEU A 65 3.14 -4.41 2.14
C LEU A 65 4.20 -3.79 1.22
N LEU A 66 5.39 -4.37 1.18
CA LEU A 66 6.47 -3.91 0.31
C LEU A 66 6.06 -3.97 -1.16
N PHE A 67 5.57 -5.13 -1.64
CA PHE A 67 5.18 -5.25 -3.05
C PHE A 67 3.95 -4.43 -3.41
N VAL A 68 2.95 -4.34 -2.52
CA VAL A 68 1.73 -3.57 -2.77
C VAL A 68 2.03 -2.07 -2.83
N LEU A 69 2.76 -1.53 -1.85
CA LEU A 69 3.10 -0.11 -1.84
C LEU A 69 4.03 0.27 -2.99
N LEU A 70 5.00 -0.59 -3.34
CA LEU A 70 5.83 -0.38 -4.53
C LEU A 70 5.00 -0.36 -5.82
N ALA A 71 4.06 -1.30 -5.97
CA ALA A 71 3.18 -1.34 -7.13
C ALA A 71 2.28 -0.09 -7.22
N GLN A 72 1.70 0.34 -6.10
CA GLN A 72 0.89 1.56 -6.03
C GLN A 72 1.70 2.81 -6.40
N VAL A 73 2.88 2.98 -5.79
CA VAL A 73 3.75 4.13 -6.07
C VAL A 73 4.24 4.11 -7.52
N ALA A 74 4.63 2.96 -8.06
CA ALA A 74 5.05 2.84 -9.46
C ALA A 74 3.91 3.19 -10.43
N ALA A 75 2.71 2.64 -10.20
CA ALA A 75 1.54 2.92 -11.03
C ALA A 75 1.13 4.41 -10.97
N LEU A 76 1.10 4.98 -9.77
CA LEU A 76 0.78 6.41 -9.58
C LEU A 76 1.85 7.33 -10.19
N THR A 77 3.12 6.96 -10.09
CA THR A 77 4.22 7.74 -10.69
C THR A 77 4.07 7.80 -12.20
N GLN A 78 3.79 6.67 -12.85
CA GLN A 78 3.53 6.63 -14.29
C GLN A 78 2.26 7.41 -14.65
N ALA A 79 1.19 7.26 -13.88
CA ALA A 79 -0.05 8.00 -14.12
C ALA A 79 0.16 9.52 -14.04
N TYR A 80 0.95 10.01 -13.06
CA TYR A 80 1.27 11.43 -12.95
C TYR A 80 2.19 11.93 -14.06
N ALA A 81 3.22 11.16 -14.42
CA ALA A 81 4.12 11.51 -15.53
C ALA A 81 3.37 11.63 -16.88
N ASP A 82 2.40 10.74 -17.13
CA ASP A 82 1.65 10.68 -18.39
C ASP A 82 0.48 11.68 -18.47
N SER A 83 0.02 12.22 -17.33
CA SER A 83 -1.29 12.90 -17.20
C SER A 83 -1.47 14.19 -18.03
N TRP A 84 -0.40 14.78 -18.56
CA TRP A 84 -0.48 15.91 -19.51
C TRP A 84 -0.40 15.49 -20.99
N ALA A 85 0.10 14.30 -21.30
CA ALA A 85 0.40 13.86 -22.67
C ALA A 85 -0.76 13.10 -23.36
N ARG A 86 -1.70 12.52 -22.58
CA ARG A 86 -2.81 11.70 -23.11
C ARG A 86 -4.19 12.37 -23.15
N GLY A 87 -4.33 13.60 -22.65
CA GLY A 87 -5.60 14.34 -22.69
C GLY A 87 -5.81 15.19 -23.95
N ALA A 88 -4.82 15.19 -24.88
CA ALA A 88 -4.79 16.02 -26.08
C ALA A 88 -4.68 15.22 -27.39
N LEU A 89 -4.85 13.89 -27.32
CA LEU A 89 -4.99 12.98 -28.47
C LEU A 89 -6.41 12.41 -28.48
#